data_AF-A0AAW1LT52-F1
#
_entry.id   AF-A0AAW1LT52-F1
#
_cell.length_a   1.000
_cell.length_b   1.000
_cell.length_c   1.000
_cell.angle_alpha   90.00
_cell.angle_beta   90.00
_cell.angle_gamma   90.00
#
_symmetry.space_group_name_H-M   'P 1'
#
loop_
_entity.id
_entity.type
_entity.pdbx_description
1 polymer ?
#
loop_
_entity_poly.entity_id
_entity_poly.type
_entity_poly.pdbx_seq_one_letter_code
_entity_poly.pdbx_strand_id
1 'polypeptide(L)'
;MELDDNINDDVELNPELANNLTNNKKTVSQKGVCIVCKESGSNIENCSECERKVHYNCGGCRDESNLLCPLCLQEKRIIEERKSSYVGQRRAAEKMLESSAQKFKPIEVGTCVKVAISKAIGVLQINRIC
;
A
#
# COMPACT_ATOMS: atom_id res chain seq x y z
N MET A 1 9.40 -30.24 -22.56
CA MET A 1 10.58 -30.34 -21.68
C MET A 1 10.15 -29.65 -20.41
N GLU A 2 9.61 -30.44 -19.49
CA GLU A 2 9.15 -29.99 -18.17
C GLU A 2 10.36 -29.88 -17.27
N LEU A 3 10.50 -28.75 -16.59
CA LEU A 3 11.39 -28.59 -15.44
C LEU A 3 10.62 -27.75 -14.41
N ASP A 4 9.98 -28.48 -13.51
CA ASP A 4 9.48 -27.99 -12.23
C ASP A 4 10.67 -27.94 -11.26
N ASP A 5 11.11 -26.74 -10.87
CA ASP A 5 12.01 -26.57 -9.73
C ASP A 5 11.22 -25.92 -8.59
N ASN A 6 10.66 -26.82 -7.79
CA ASN A 6 9.93 -26.62 -6.56
C ASN A 6 10.94 -26.25 -5.44
N ILE A 7 11.04 -24.97 -5.10
CA ILE A 7 11.83 -24.53 -3.92
C ILE A 7 10.88 -24.50 -2.72
N ASN A 8 10.78 -25.65 -2.05
CA ASN A 8 10.35 -25.73 -0.66
C ASN A 8 11.53 -25.33 0.23
N ASP A 9 11.57 -24.06 0.64
CA ASP A 9 12.40 -23.65 1.78
C ASP A 9 11.53 -23.76 3.06
N ASP A 10 11.48 -24.98 3.58
CA ASP A 10 11.02 -25.28 4.92
C ASP A 10 12.01 -24.66 5.93
N VAL A 11 11.83 -23.38 6.22
CA VAL A 11 12.50 -22.74 7.37
C VAL A 11 11.81 -23.22 8.64
N GLU A 12 12.35 -24.30 9.21
CA GLU A 12 12.06 -24.75 10.58
C GLU A 12 12.35 -23.61 11.56
N LEU A 13 11.28 -22.96 12.05
CA LEU A 13 11.33 -22.07 13.19
C LEU A 13 11.49 -22.92 14.46
N ASN A 14 12.69 -22.90 15.03
CA ASN A 14 13.04 -23.50 16.32
C ASN A 14 12.05 -23.04 17.44
N PRO A 15 11.34 -23.95 18.12
CA PRO A 15 10.29 -23.61 19.08
C PRO A 15 10.76 -23.38 20.53
N GLU A 16 12.06 -23.27 20.83
CA GLU A 16 12.57 -23.15 22.21
C GLU A 16 13.15 -21.79 22.60
N LEU A 17 12.41 -20.69 22.35
CA LEU A 17 12.50 -19.50 23.20
C LEU A 17 11.15 -19.22 23.84
N ALA A 18 10.78 -20.15 24.71
CA ALA A 18 9.70 -19.99 25.66
C ALA A 18 10.07 -18.96 26.74
N ASN A 19 9.05 -18.18 27.11
CA ASN A 19 8.80 -17.66 28.45
C ASN A 19 9.87 -16.73 29.04
N ASN A 20 9.52 -15.45 29.20
CA ASN A 20 9.55 -14.74 30.48
C ASN A 20 9.21 -13.26 30.28
N LEU A 21 8.02 -12.87 30.75
CA LEU A 21 7.66 -11.63 31.47
C LEU A 21 6.21 -11.23 31.19
N THR A 22 5.29 -11.93 31.87
CA THR A 22 4.03 -11.33 32.33
C THR A 22 4.36 -10.25 33.36
N ASN A 23 4.79 -9.08 32.91
CA ASN A 23 4.83 -7.90 33.75
C ASN A 23 3.64 -7.01 33.43
N ASN A 24 2.57 -7.26 34.19
CA ASN A 24 1.53 -6.29 34.52
C ASN A 24 2.19 -5.01 35.05
N LYS A 25 2.62 -4.15 34.14
CA LYS A 25 3.10 -2.81 34.48
C LYS A 25 1.88 -1.91 34.45
N LYS A 26 1.16 -1.85 35.57
CA LYS A 26 0.43 -0.65 35.98
C LYS A 26 1.45 0.49 35.97
N THR A 27 1.61 1.15 34.84
CA THR A 27 2.49 2.30 34.75
C THR A 27 1.68 3.51 35.16
N VAL A 28 1.98 3.93 36.38
CA VAL A 28 1.87 5.29 36.91
C VAL A 28 1.57 6.30 35.80
N SER A 29 0.40 6.93 35.87
CA SER A 29 0.00 8.09 35.08
C SER A 29 1.04 9.20 35.25
N GLN A 30 2.08 9.16 34.42
CA GLN A 30 3.09 10.21 34.36
C GLN A 30 2.46 11.39 33.63
N LYS A 31 2.26 12.50 34.35
CA LYS A 31 1.84 13.79 33.79
C LYS A 31 2.69 14.12 32.56
N GLY A 32 2.17 13.78 31.39
CA GLY A 32 2.74 14.10 30.10
C GLY A 32 1.92 15.20 29.45
N VAL A 33 2.45 15.80 28.40
CA VAL A 33 1.68 16.68 27.51
C VAL A 33 1.33 15.86 26.26
N CYS A 34 0.05 15.81 25.92
CA CYS A 34 -0.38 15.15 24.69
C CYS A 34 0.18 15.90 23.47
N ILE A 35 0.81 15.18 22.54
CA ILE A 35 1.40 15.77 21.33
C ILE A 35 0.34 16.40 20.41
N VAL A 36 -0.92 15.95 20.50
CA VAL A 36 -2.02 16.38 19.63
C VAL A 36 -2.66 17.66 20.17
N CYS A 37 -3.25 17.63 21.36
CA CYS A 37 -3.96 18.78 21.93
C CYS A 37 -3.08 19.72 22.77
N LYS A 38 -1.82 19.36 23.04
CA LYS A 38 -0.88 20.14 23.88
C LYS A 38 -1.33 20.34 25.33
N GLU A 39 -2.32 19.60 25.78
CA GLU A 39 -2.80 19.62 27.16
C GLU A 39 -2.16 18.49 27.97
N SER A 40 -2.00 18.75 29.27
CA SER A 40 -1.69 17.70 30.24
C SER A 40 -2.99 17.10 30.76
N GLY A 41 -2.98 15.82 31.12
CA GLY A 41 -4.19 15.16 31.59
C GLY A 41 -3.95 13.74 32.07
N SER A 42 -5.02 13.11 32.53
CA SER A 42 -5.09 11.66 32.71
C SER A 42 -5.27 10.96 31.36
N ASN A 43 -5.00 9.66 31.30
CA ASN A 43 -5.17 8.82 30.11
C ASN A 43 -4.25 9.20 28.94
N ILE A 44 -3.03 9.66 29.25
CA ILE A 44 -1.96 9.83 28.29
C ILE A 44 -1.13 8.56 28.27
N GLU A 45 -1.04 7.94 27.10
CA GLU A 45 -0.23 6.75 26.84
C GLU A 45 0.74 7.06 25.69
N ASN A 46 1.73 6.19 25.50
CA ASN A 46 2.67 6.34 24.40
C ASN A 46 2.07 5.75 23.11
N CYS A 47 2.27 6.43 21.99
CA CYS A 47 2.04 5.86 20.67
C CYS A 47 2.93 4.63 20.48
N SER A 48 2.36 3.49 20.06
CA SER A 48 3.11 2.23 19.87
C SER A 48 4.22 2.31 18.82
N GLU A 49 4.22 3.31 17.93
CA GLU A 49 5.17 3.41 16.80
C GLU A 49 6.27 4.46 17.01
N CYS A 50 5.93 5.62 17.56
CA CYS A 50 6.87 6.74 17.71
C CYS A 50 7.09 7.16 19.16
N GLU A 51 6.52 6.42 20.11
CA GLU A 51 6.63 6.62 21.57
C GLU A 51 6.19 8.00 22.08
N ARG A 52 5.65 8.87 21.21
CA ARG A 52 5.12 10.17 21.60
C ARG A 52 3.87 9.99 22.47
N LYS A 53 3.74 10.85 23.47
CA LYS A 53 2.61 10.87 24.41
C LYS A 53 1.32 11.37 23.74
N VAL A 54 0.24 10.59 23.83
CA VAL A 54 -1.07 10.89 23.21
C VAL A 54 -2.18 10.55 24.19
N HIS A 55 -3.21 11.39 24.30
CA HIS A 55 -4.45 10.98 24.98
C HIS A 55 -5.14 9.86 24.21
N TYR A 56 -5.76 8.91 24.92
CA TYR A 56 -6.55 7.85 24.29
C TYR A 56 -7.61 8.37 23.30
N ASN A 57 -8.22 9.53 23.59
CA ASN A 57 -9.22 10.18 22.72
C ASN A 57 -8.62 10.99 21.55
N CYS A 58 -7.33 11.31 21.60
CA CYS A 58 -6.62 12.05 20.56
C CYS A 58 -5.90 11.09 19.60
N GLY A 59 -5.60 9.88 20.05
CA GLY A 59 -5.11 8.79 19.23
C GLY A 59 -6.27 7.96 18.68
N GLY A 60 -5.91 6.92 17.93
CA GLY A 60 -6.84 5.92 17.47
C GLY A 60 -6.18 4.55 17.48
N CYS A 61 -7.01 3.51 17.58
CA CYS A 61 -6.57 2.14 17.51
C CYS A 61 -6.89 1.58 16.12
N ARG A 62 -5.89 0.96 15.50
CA ARG A 62 -6.09 0.26 14.22
C ARG A 62 -6.43 -1.22 14.45
N ASP A 63 -5.78 -1.78 15.47
CA ASP A 63 -6.02 -3.09 16.05
C ASP A 63 -6.33 -2.87 17.54
N GLU A 64 -7.13 -3.73 18.16
CA GLU A 64 -7.70 -3.54 19.52
C GLU A 64 -6.67 -3.26 20.63
N SER A 65 -5.38 -3.47 20.35
CA SER A 65 -4.28 -3.43 21.32
C SER A 65 -3.30 -2.26 21.15
N ASN A 66 -3.33 -1.49 20.05
CA ASN A 66 -2.28 -0.50 19.76
C ASN A 66 -2.81 0.93 19.60
N LEU A 67 -2.51 1.79 20.58
CA LEU A 67 -2.77 3.22 20.48
C LEU A 67 -1.76 3.88 19.55
N LEU A 68 -2.25 4.55 18.50
CA LEU A 68 -1.43 5.28 17.55
C LEU A 68 -1.76 6.77 17.57
N CYS A 69 -0.74 7.61 17.39
CA CYS A 69 -0.94 9.04 17.17
C CYS A 69 -1.53 9.27 15.75
N PRO A 70 -2.20 10.42 15.51
CA PRO A 70 -2.81 10.72 14.21
C PRO A 70 -1.84 10.64 13.02
N LEU A 71 -0.58 11.05 13.23
CA LEU A 71 0.44 10.99 12.18
C LEU A 71 0.79 9.54 11.80
N CYS A 72 1.02 8.68 12.79
CA CYS A 72 1.30 7.26 12.53
C CYS A 72 0.10 6.53 11.92
N LEU A 73 -1.13 6.88 12.31
CA LEU A 73 -2.35 6.37 11.67
C LEU A 73 -2.42 6.75 10.20
N GLN A 74 -2.17 8.03 9.90
CA GLN A 74 -2.19 8.53 8.53
C GLN A 74 -1.08 7.91 7.68
N GLU A 75 0.12 7.76 8.23
CA GLU A 75 1.25 7.12 7.54
C GLU A 75 0.93 5.67 7.15
N LYS A 76 0.41 4.87 8.09
CA LYS A 76 -0.02 3.50 7.80
C LYS A 76 -1.09 3.46 6.70
N ARG A 77 -2.07 4.36 6.74
CA ARG A 77 -3.09 4.47 5.70
C ARG A 77 -2.48 4.80 4.33
N ILE A 78 -1.56 5.76 4.26
CA ILE A 78 -0.88 6.13 3.01
C ILE A 78 -0.09 4.94 2.44
N ILE A 79 0.58 4.17 3.29
CA ILE A 79 1.34 2.99 2.86
C ILE A 79 0.39 1.96 2.22
N GLU A 80 -0.78 1.73 2.79
CA GLU A 80 -1.76 0.80 2.22
C GLU A 80 -2.38 1.31 0.93
N GLU A 81 -2.74 2.58 0.86
CA GLU A 81 -3.24 3.22 -0.36
C GLU A 81 -2.20 3.12 -1.49
N ARG A 82 -0.91 3.28 -1.18
CA ARG A 82 0.18 3.08 -2.15
C ARG A 82 0.27 1.64 -2.63
N LYS A 83 0.22 0.67 -1.70
CA LYS A 83 0.26 -0.77 -2.04
C LYS A 83 -0.93 -1.15 -2.93
N SER A 84 -2.15 -0.73 -2.57
CA SER A 84 -3.35 -1.03 -3.34
C SER A 84 -3.33 -0.35 -4.71
N SER A 85 -2.85 0.89 -4.78
CA SER A 85 -2.68 1.63 -6.04
C SER A 85 -1.69 0.94 -6.98
N TYR A 86 -0.54 0.50 -6.47
CA TYR A 86 0.45 -0.24 -7.25
C TYR A 86 -0.15 -1.52 -7.85
N VAL A 87 -0.86 -2.32 -7.04
CA VAL A 87 -1.54 -3.53 -7.51
C VAL A 87 -2.61 -3.20 -8.57
N GLY A 88 -3.38 -2.13 -8.35
CA GLY A 88 -4.40 -1.67 -9.30
C GLY A 88 -3.81 -1.24 -10.65
N GLN A 89 -2.72 -0.47 -10.63
CA GLN A 89 -2.02 -0.04 -11.84
C GLN A 89 -1.44 -1.23 -12.61
N ARG A 90 -0.84 -2.20 -11.92
CA ARG A 90 -0.32 -3.41 -12.55
C ARG A 90 -1.42 -4.20 -13.27
N ARG A 91 -2.56 -4.43 -12.59
CA ARG A 91 -3.72 -5.10 -13.18
C ARG A 91 -4.30 -4.32 -14.37
N ALA A 92 -4.32 -3.00 -14.30
CA ALA A 92 -4.77 -2.17 -15.41
C ALA A 92 -3.85 -2.32 -16.63
N ALA A 93 -2.52 -2.32 -16.42
CA ALA A 93 -1.54 -2.53 -17.48
C ALA A 93 -1.67 -3.93 -18.12
N GLU A 94 -1.83 -4.97 -17.30
CA GLU A 94 -2.08 -6.34 -17.77
C GLU A 94 -3.34 -6.40 -18.65
N LYS A 95 -4.45 -5.81 -18.19
CA LYS A 95 -5.70 -5.74 -18.97
C LYS A 95 -5.57 -4.95 -20.26
N MET A 96 -4.77 -3.88 -20.26
CA MET A 96 -4.49 -3.09 -21.46
C MET A 96 -3.73 -3.91 -22.49
N LEU A 97 -2.70 -4.65 -22.07
CA LEU A 97 -1.94 -5.53 -22.96
C LEU A 97 -2.84 -6.60 -23.56
N GLU A 98 -3.62 -7.29 -22.73
CA GLU A 98 -4.57 -8.32 -23.20
C GLU A 98 -5.59 -7.75 -24.20
N SER A 99 -6.23 -6.62 -23.85
CA SER A 99 -7.22 -5.98 -24.71
C SER A 99 -6.63 -5.43 -26.00
N SER A 100 -5.41 -4.90 -25.94
CA SER A 100 -4.72 -4.36 -27.12
C SER A 100 -4.29 -5.46 -28.08
N ALA A 101 -3.78 -6.59 -27.58
CA ALA A 101 -3.40 -7.73 -28.40
C ALA A 101 -4.62 -8.35 -29.12
N GLN A 102 -5.79 -8.34 -28.47
CA GLN A 102 -7.04 -8.78 -29.11
C GLN A 102 -7.53 -7.81 -30.19
N LYS A 103 -7.43 -6.50 -29.96
CA LYS A 103 -7.95 -5.47 -30.88
C LYS A 103 -7.01 -5.14 -32.02
N PHE A 104 -5.71 -5.14 -31.77
CA PHE A 104 -4.67 -4.75 -32.71
C PHE A 104 -3.79 -5.95 -32.99
N LYS A 105 -4.10 -6.65 -34.08
CA LYS A 105 -3.23 -7.72 -34.57
C LYS A 105 -1.89 -7.12 -35.01
N PRO A 106 -0.77 -7.83 -34.79
CA PRO A 106 0.52 -7.45 -35.36
C PRO A 106 0.37 -7.27 -36.87
N ILE A 107 0.89 -6.16 -37.40
CA ILE A 107 0.97 -5.92 -38.84
C ILE A 107 2.43 -5.89 -39.26
N GLU A 108 2.73 -6.37 -40.46
CA GLU A 108 4.09 -6.31 -41.00
C GLU A 108 4.46 -4.86 -41.35
N VAL A 109 5.75 -4.54 -41.20
CA VAL A 109 6.28 -3.24 -41.59
C VAL A 109 6.09 -3.03 -43.10
N GLY A 110 5.55 -1.87 -43.48
CA GLY A 110 5.20 -1.57 -44.87
C GLY A 110 3.73 -1.85 -45.24
N THR A 111 2.94 -2.41 -44.31
CA THR A 111 1.51 -2.64 -44.53
C THR A 111 0.72 -1.32 -44.50
N CYS A 112 -0.08 -1.05 -45.53
CA CYS A 112 -0.99 0.10 -45.57
C CYS A 112 -2.32 -0.22 -44.85
N VAL A 113 -2.64 0.58 -43.83
CA VAL A 113 -3.93 0.53 -43.12
C VAL A 113 -4.85 1.66 -43.56
N LYS A 114 -6.11 1.33 -43.90
CA LYS A 114 -7.15 2.32 -44.18
C LYS A 114 -7.87 2.70 -42.88
N VAL A 115 -7.67 3.93 -42.43
CA VAL A 115 -8.38 4.49 -41.27
C VAL A 115 -9.58 5.28 -41.79
N ALA A 116 -10.78 4.81 -41.48
CA ALA A 116 -12.01 5.55 -41.78
C ALA A 116 -12.13 6.73 -40.80
N ILE A 117 -12.05 7.96 -41.33
CA ILE A 117 -12.26 9.16 -40.54
C ILE A 117 -13.76 9.48 -40.54
N SER A 118 -14.38 9.44 -39.36
CA SER A 118 -15.75 9.93 -39.16
C SER A 118 -15.80 11.41 -39.54
N LYS A 119 -16.68 11.80 -40.46
CA LYS A 119 -16.80 13.17 -41.02
C LYS A 119 -17.10 14.29 -39.99
N ALA A 120 -17.14 13.98 -38.70
CA ALA A 120 -17.54 14.91 -37.64
C ALA A 120 -16.36 15.66 -36.99
N ILE A 121 -15.09 15.27 -37.21
CA ILE A 121 -13.94 15.99 -36.64
C ILE A 121 -12.88 16.17 -37.72
N GLY A 122 -12.55 17.43 -37.99
CA GLY A 122 -11.56 17.83 -38.98
C GLY A 122 -10.20 17.18 -38.75
N VAL A 123 -9.70 16.56 -39.81
CA VAL A 123 -8.30 16.29 -40.18
C VAL A 123 -7.28 16.22 -39.03
N LEU A 124 -6.91 15.01 -38.62
CA LEU A 124 -5.59 14.73 -38.04
C LEU A 124 -4.64 14.34 -39.17
N GLN A 125 -3.70 15.23 -39.51
CA GLN A 125 -2.54 14.89 -40.34
C GLN A 125 -1.61 13.98 -39.53
N ILE A 126 -1.53 12.71 -39.91
CA ILE A 126 -0.48 11.81 -39.43
C ILE A 126 0.74 12.04 -40.32
N ASN A 127 1.71 12.79 -39.82
CA ASN A 127 3.01 12.93 -40.49
C ASN A 127 3.70 11.57 -40.48
N ARG A 128 4.00 11.06 -41.68
CA ARG A 128 4.83 9.87 -41.87
C ARG A 128 6.20 10.12 -41.25
N ILE A 129 6.60 9.26 -40.31
CA ILE A 129 8.01 9.08 -39.95
C ILE A 129 8.59 8.21 -41.06
N CYS A 130 9.41 8.83 -41.90
CA CYS A 130 10.28 8.15 -42.86
C CYS A 130 11.50 7.60 -42.14
#